data_AF-A0A821JDK9-F1
#
_entry.id   AF-A0A821JDK9-F1
#
_cell.length_a   1.000
_cell.length_b   1.000
_cell.length_c   1.000
_cell.angle_alpha   90.00
_cell.angle_beta   90.00
_cell.angle_gamma   90.00
#
_symmetry.space_group_name_H-M   'P 1'
#
loop_
_entity.id
_entity.type
_entity.pdbx_description
1 polymer ?
#
loop_
_entity_poly.entity_id
_entity_poly.type
_entity_poly.pdbx_seq_one_letter_code
_entity_poly.pdbx_strand_id
1 'polypeptide(L)'
;QNSKSTVPKSTVSAASSRATRSGAIPPRRRMAQNYLVIWVDGNIDENNNDCRNTLAQLRAVVSDVNVCTSPEQCAQFLNEIDDGKAFIISSGALGQSL
;
A
#
# COMPACT_ATOMS: atom_id res chain seq x y z
N GLN A 1 -57.58 -8.49 52.69
CA GLN A 1 -58.81 -8.04 52.03
C GLN A 1 -58.53 -6.76 51.27
N ASN A 2 -59.20 -6.61 50.13
CA ASN A 2 -59.34 -5.46 49.24
C ASN A 2 -58.30 -5.21 48.12
N SER A 3 -58.92 -5.13 46.94
CA SER A 3 -58.42 -5.11 45.57
C SER A 3 -58.39 -3.69 44.96
N LYS A 4 -57.93 -3.62 43.69
CA LYS A 4 -58.13 -2.59 42.64
C LYS A 4 -57.21 -1.35 42.71
N SER A 5 -56.67 -0.77 41.63
CA SER A 5 -56.88 -0.90 40.18
C SER A 5 -55.75 -0.17 39.39
N THR A 6 -55.32 -0.76 38.26
CA THR A 6 -55.03 -0.23 36.89
C THR A 6 -54.64 1.26 36.71
N VAL A 7 -53.57 1.69 35.98
CA VAL A 7 -53.34 1.76 34.49
C VAL A 7 -51.90 2.36 34.24
N PRO A 8 -51.19 2.11 33.11
CA PRO A 8 -49.72 2.18 33.00
C PRO A 8 -49.19 3.52 32.45
N LYS A 9 -47.89 3.79 32.61
CA LYS A 9 -47.21 4.89 31.89
C LYS A 9 -45.99 4.37 31.13
N SER A 10 -46.17 4.39 29.81
CA SER A 10 -45.30 4.01 28.70
C SER A 10 -43.79 4.06 28.94
N THR A 11 -43.16 2.89 28.90
CA THR A 11 -41.74 2.75 28.61
C THR A 11 -41.53 2.97 27.12
N VAL A 12 -41.03 4.13 26.74
CA VAL A 12 -40.46 4.35 25.39
C VAL A 12 -39.18 3.54 25.30
N SER A 13 -39.26 2.33 24.75
CA SER A 13 -38.09 1.58 24.30
C SER A 13 -37.48 2.32 23.12
N ALA A 14 -36.36 3.01 23.36
CA ALA A 14 -35.50 3.47 22.29
C ALA A 14 -34.95 2.23 21.57
N ALA A 15 -35.49 1.94 20.39
CA ALA A 15 -34.93 0.94 19.50
C ALA A 15 -33.56 1.43 19.03
N SER A 16 -32.49 0.88 19.63
CA SER A 16 -31.12 1.10 19.18
C SER A 16 -30.95 0.41 17.83
N SER A 17 -31.07 1.19 16.75
CA SER A 17 -30.78 0.74 15.39
C SER A 17 -29.30 0.37 15.30
N ARG A 18 -29.01 -0.92 15.41
CA ARG A 18 -27.67 -1.47 15.19
C ARG A 18 -27.38 -1.35 13.71
N ALA A 19 -26.72 -0.26 13.31
CA ALA A 19 -26.12 -0.14 12.00
C ALA A 19 -25.14 -1.31 11.85
N THR A 20 -25.51 -2.28 11.01
CA THR A 20 -24.60 -3.30 10.51
C THR A 20 -23.55 -2.57 9.69
N ARG A 21 -22.42 -2.26 10.32
CA ARG A 21 -21.21 -1.85 9.62
C ARG A 21 -20.87 -3.02 8.70
N SER A 22 -21.23 -2.88 7.42
CA SER A 22 -20.70 -3.70 6.36
C SER A 22 -19.19 -3.51 6.40
N GLY A 23 -18.51 -4.41 7.10
CA GLY A 23 -17.07 -4.45 7.19
C GLY A 23 -16.57 -4.83 5.80
N ALA A 24 -16.36 -3.84 4.95
CA ALA A 24 -15.56 -4.02 3.76
C ALA A 24 -14.21 -4.56 4.22
N ILE A 25 -13.97 -5.86 3.99
CA ILE A 25 -12.65 -6.45 4.19
C ILE A 25 -11.74 -5.66 3.25
N PRO A 26 -10.77 -4.89 3.78
CA PRO A 26 -9.87 -4.15 2.90
C PRO A 26 -9.18 -5.17 1.99
N PRO A 27 -9.08 -4.90 0.68
CA PRO A 27 -8.46 -5.83 -0.25
C PRO A 27 -7.06 -6.13 0.26
N ARG A 28 -6.80 -7.40 0.56
CA ARG A 28 -5.50 -7.87 1.01
C ARG A 28 -4.55 -7.72 -0.18
N ARG A 29 -3.82 -6.59 -0.22
CA ARG A 29 -2.78 -6.36 -1.24
C ARG A 29 -1.82 -7.54 -1.14
N ARG A 30 -1.78 -8.38 -2.18
CA ARG A 30 -0.85 -9.51 -2.24
C ARG A 30 0.51 -8.93 -2.57
N MET A 31 1.45 -9.00 -1.64
CA MET A 31 2.84 -8.66 -1.94
C MET A 31 3.38 -9.67 -2.94
N ALA A 32 4.01 -9.17 -4.00
CA ALA A 32 4.77 -9.98 -4.92
C ALA A 32 6.09 -10.36 -4.22
N GLN A 33 6.07 -11.47 -3.50
CA GLN A 33 7.27 -12.01 -2.86
C GLN A 33 8.29 -12.40 -3.94
N ASN A 34 9.58 -12.17 -3.67
CA ASN A 34 10.70 -12.50 -4.57
C ASN A 34 10.83 -11.62 -5.83
N TYR A 35 10.23 -10.43 -5.83
CA TYR A 35 10.38 -9.45 -6.90
C TYR A 35 11.11 -8.21 -6.41
N LEU A 36 12.23 -7.90 -7.07
CA LEU A 36 12.97 -6.66 -6.90
C LEU A 36 12.48 -5.64 -7.93
N VAL A 37 12.36 -4.38 -7.55
CA VAL A 37 12.20 -3.27 -8.50
C VAL A 37 13.48 -2.45 -8.51
N ILE A 38 14.02 -2.19 -9.70
CA ILE A 38 15.09 -1.22 -9.91
C ILE A 38 14.49 -0.04 -10.67
N TRP A 39 14.49 1.15 -10.05
CA TRP A 39 14.08 2.38 -10.71
C TRP A 39 15.32 3.11 -11.21
N VAL A 40 15.48 3.16 -12.53
CA VAL A 40 16.60 3.83 -13.21
C VAL A 40 16.19 5.20 -13.70
N ASP A 41 16.73 6.24 -13.08
CA ASP A 41 16.53 7.63 -13.48
C ASP A 41 17.66 8.51 -12.94
N GLY A 42 18.37 9.20 -13.83
CA GLY A 42 19.54 10.02 -13.47
C GLY A 42 19.18 11.35 -12.82
N ASN A 43 17.89 11.70 -12.83
CA ASN A 43 17.38 12.96 -12.33
C ASN A 43 16.36 12.78 -11.21
N ILE A 44 16.25 11.56 -10.65
CA ILE A 44 15.36 11.28 -9.53
C ILE A 44 15.82 12.03 -8.29
N ASP A 45 14.88 12.72 -7.67
CA ASP A 45 15.07 13.40 -6.38
C ASP A 45 14.24 12.67 -5.32
N GLU A 46 14.90 11.89 -4.47
CA GLU A 46 14.24 11.17 -3.37
C GLU A 46 13.62 12.10 -2.31
N ASN A 47 13.93 13.39 -2.32
CA ASN A 47 13.29 14.37 -1.43
C ASN A 47 11.99 14.92 -2.01
N ASN A 48 11.74 14.73 -3.31
CA ASN A 48 10.50 15.13 -3.95
C ASN A 48 9.32 14.31 -3.39
N ASN A 49 8.24 15.00 -3.00
CA ASN A 49 7.05 14.37 -2.43
C ASN A 49 6.43 13.31 -3.35
N ASP A 50 6.41 13.54 -4.66
CA ASP A 50 5.85 12.60 -5.63
C ASP A 50 6.73 11.35 -5.77
N CYS A 51 8.05 11.54 -5.75
CA CYS A 51 9.01 10.44 -5.75
C CYS A 51 8.85 9.59 -4.49
N ARG A 52 8.82 10.23 -3.31
CA ARG A 52 8.62 9.54 -2.02
C ARG A 52 7.30 8.77 -1.98
N ASN A 53 6.22 9.37 -2.47
CA ASN A 53 4.91 8.72 -2.50
C ASN A 53 4.93 7.51 -3.45
N THR A 54 5.57 7.64 -4.61
CA THR A 54 5.68 6.54 -5.58
C THR A 54 6.55 5.40 -5.02
N LEU A 55 7.70 5.70 -4.42
CA LEU A 55 8.55 4.71 -3.75
C LEU A 55 7.82 4.00 -2.61
N ALA A 56 7.05 4.73 -1.81
CA ALA A 56 6.24 4.15 -0.74
C ALA A 56 5.17 3.18 -1.30
N GLN A 57 4.54 3.53 -2.40
CA GLN A 57 3.56 2.67 -3.07
C GLN A 57 4.21 1.43 -3.68
N LEU A 58 5.39 1.55 -4.29
CA LEU A 58 6.15 0.41 -4.83
C LEU A 58 6.55 -0.56 -3.70
N ARG A 59 7.16 -0.04 -2.62
CA ARG A 59 7.57 -0.85 -1.45
C ARG A 59 6.38 -1.53 -0.74
N ALA A 60 5.16 -1.02 -0.91
CA ALA A 60 3.96 -1.68 -0.39
C ALA A 60 3.52 -2.92 -1.19
N VAL A 61 4.08 -3.13 -2.39
CA VAL A 61 3.67 -4.20 -3.33
C VAL A 61 4.80 -5.18 -3.61
N VAL A 62 6.06 -4.73 -3.63
CA VAL A 62 7.24 -5.57 -3.89
C VAL A 62 8.11 -5.71 -2.64
N SER A 63 8.98 -6.72 -2.63
CA SER A 63 9.87 -6.97 -1.49
C SER A 63 10.94 -5.90 -1.32
N ASP A 64 11.44 -5.36 -2.44
CA ASP A 64 12.52 -4.38 -2.40
C ASP A 64 12.48 -3.44 -3.61
N VAL A 65 12.94 -2.21 -3.41
CA VAL A 65 13.00 -1.15 -4.42
C VAL A 65 14.32 -0.41 -4.31
N ASN A 66 15.19 -0.62 -5.31
CA ASN A 66 16.46 0.06 -5.47
C ASN A 66 16.33 1.22 -6.46
N VAL A 67 16.91 2.37 -6.11
CA VAL A 67 16.98 3.54 -6.99
C VAL A 67 18.38 3.61 -7.58
N CYS A 68 18.45 3.68 -8.90
CA CYS A 68 19.69 3.82 -9.65
C CYS A 68 19.74 5.17 -10.36
N THR A 69 20.77 5.95 -10.06
CA THR A 69 20.99 7.28 -10.67
C THR A 69 22.24 7.35 -11.55
N SER A 70 23.06 6.28 -11.59
CA SER A 70 24.22 6.19 -12.48
C SER A 70 24.35 4.81 -13.13
N PRO A 71 24.92 4.71 -14.35
CA PRO A 71 25.11 3.44 -15.03
C PRO A 71 25.90 2.41 -14.21
N GLU A 72 26.93 2.84 -13.48
CA GLU A 72 27.75 1.96 -12.64
C GLU A 72 26.94 1.37 -11.49
N GLN A 73 26.11 2.18 -10.84
CA GLN A 73 25.23 1.73 -9.77
C GLN A 73 24.19 0.74 -10.29
N CYS A 74 23.63 0.99 -11.48
CA CYS A 74 22.69 0.08 -12.14
C CYS A 74 23.36 -1.27 -12.43
N ALA A 75 24.57 -1.26 -12.99
CA ALA A 75 25.32 -2.48 -13.29
C ALA A 75 25.61 -3.27 -12.00
N GLN A 76 25.95 -2.59 -10.91
CA GLN A 76 26.13 -3.23 -9.62
C GLN A 76 24.85 -3.91 -9.13
N PHE A 77 23.72 -3.21 -9.12
CA PHE A 77 22.45 -3.82 -8.71
C PHE A 77 22.04 -5.01 -9.58
N LEU A 78 22.31 -4.95 -10.89
CA LEU A 78 22.01 -6.05 -11.79
C LEU A 78 22.89 -7.28 -11.54
N ASN A 79 24.17 -7.07 -11.23
CA ASN A 79 25.11 -8.15 -10.92
C ASN A 79 24.87 -8.81 -9.55
N GLU A 80 24.24 -8.10 -8.61
CA GLU A 80 23.89 -8.62 -7.28
C GLU A 80 22.59 -9.47 -7.28
N ILE A 81 21.89 -9.57 -8.41
CA ILE A 81 20.70 -10.42 -8.53
C ILE A 81 21.13 -11.86 -8.81
N ASP A 82 21.24 -12.67 -7.76
CA ASP A 82 21.69 -14.07 -7.88
C ASP A 82 20.59 -15.04 -8.37
N ASP A 83 19.31 -14.89 -7.96
CA ASP A 83 18.24 -15.86 -8.32
C ASP A 83 16.81 -15.25 -8.27
N GLY A 84 16.72 -13.92 -8.41
CA GLY A 84 15.48 -13.14 -8.27
C GLY A 84 14.92 -12.64 -9.60
N LYS A 85 13.60 -12.39 -9.66
CA LYS A 85 13.01 -11.66 -10.78
C LYS A 85 13.06 -10.17 -10.48
N ALA A 86 13.72 -9.40 -11.34
CA ALA A 86 13.72 -7.94 -11.24
C ALA A 86 12.79 -7.32 -12.28
N PHE A 87 12.09 -6.27 -11.86
CA PHE A 87 11.42 -5.33 -12.76
C PHE A 87 12.25 -4.06 -12.84
N ILE A 88 12.55 -3.61 -14.04
CA ILE A 88 13.22 -2.34 -14.26
C ILE A 88 12.16 -1.31 -14.67
N ILE A 89 12.05 -0.24 -13.89
CA ILE A 89 11.32 0.96 -14.27
C ILE A 89 12.37 1.94 -14.71
N SER A 90 12.36 2.32 -15.98
CA SER A 90 13.27 3.35 -16.46
C SER A 90 12.51 4.60 -16.84
N SER A 91 12.95 5.73 -16.32
CA SER A 91 12.44 7.06 -16.66
C SER A 91 13.59 7.99 -17.04
N GLY A 92 13.30 8.92 -17.95
CA GLY A 92 14.30 9.88 -18.43
C GLY A 92 15.34 9.25 -19.37
N ALA A 93 16.51 9.90 -19.45
CA ALA A 93 17.53 9.59 -20.46
C ALA A 93 18.32 8.30 -20.16
N LEU A 94 18.44 7.90 -18.89
CA LEU A 94 19.19 6.68 -18.54
C LEU A 94 18.56 5.41 -19.14
N GLY A 95 17.25 5.41 -19.39
CA GLY A 95 16.57 4.30 -20.08
C GLY A 95 16.93 4.13 -21.54
N GLN A 96 17.51 5.16 -22.17
CA GLN A 96 17.93 5.08 -23.56
C GLN A 96 19.27 4.34 -23.72
N SER A 97 20.02 4.18 -22.63
CA SER A 97 21.36 3.58 -22.61
C SER A 97 21.42 2.24 -21.88
N LEU A 98 20.27 1.72 -21.43
CA LEU A 98 20.14 0.43 -20.74
C LEU A 98 19.91 -0.73 -21.73
#